data_AF-A0A9D6QGB3-F1
#
_entry.id   AF-A0A9D6QGB3-F1
#
_cell.length_a   1.000
_cell.length_b   1.000
_cell.length_c   1.000
_cell.angle_alpha   90.00
_cell.angle_beta   90.00
_cell.angle_gamma   90.00
#
_symmetry.space_group_name_H-M   'P 1'
#
loop_
_entity.id
_entity.type
_entity.pdbx_description
1 polymer ?
#
loop_
_entity_poly.entity_id
_entity_poly.type
_entity_poly.pdbx_seq_one_letter_code
_entity_poly.pdbx_strand_id
1 'polypeptide(L)'
;GQDEWYLGAIADENARVATAPLNFLETGKNYVATLYLDGDKAHWKDNPMEYQIQKFVVTTKTILKLKLAAGGGAAVSIKPASPDELKNLKKYSVK
;
A
#
# COMPACT_ATOMS: atom_id res chain seq x y z
N GLY A 1 -11.12 -19.33 -6.57
CA GLY A 1 -10.87 -18.23 -5.61
C GLY A 1 -9.89 -17.29 -6.25
N GLN A 2 -10.04 -15.98 -6.08
CA GLN A 2 -9.05 -15.04 -6.58
C GLN A 2 -7.91 -14.95 -5.54
N ASP A 3 -6.65 -15.02 -5.98
CA ASP A 3 -5.46 -14.87 -5.14
C ASP A 3 -5.27 -13.40 -4.71
N GLU A 4 -6.18 -12.92 -3.85
CA GLU A 4 -6.18 -11.57 -3.32
C GLU A 4 -5.60 -11.56 -1.90
N TRP A 5 -4.74 -10.58 -1.64
CA TRP A 5 -4.10 -10.37 -0.33
C TRP A 5 -4.45 -9.00 0.20
N TYR A 6 -4.61 -8.89 1.52
CA TYR A 6 -4.89 -7.63 2.19
C TYR A 6 -3.91 -7.48 3.35
N LEU A 7 -3.29 -6.30 3.45
CA LEU A 7 -2.40 -5.90 4.53
C LEU A 7 -3.02 -4.72 5.25
N GLY A 8 -3.07 -4.79 6.58
CA GLY A 8 -3.43 -3.67 7.43
C GLY A 8 -2.24 -3.35 8.34
N ALA A 9 -1.97 -2.07 8.52
CA ALA A 9 -1.00 -1.58 9.49
C ALA A 9 -1.64 -0.46 10.29
N ILE A 10 -1.53 -0.52 11.60
CA ILE A 10 -2.08 0.47 12.53
C ILE A 10 -0.89 1.09 13.26
N ALA A 11 -0.87 2.40 13.45
CA ALA A 11 0.14 3.06 14.28
C ALA A 11 -0.44 3.46 15.63
N ASP A 12 0.45 3.53 16.60
CA ASP A 12 0.16 4.02 17.94
C ASP A 12 0.35 5.55 17.98
N GLU A 13 0.51 6.16 19.16
CA GLU A 13 0.69 7.62 19.33
C GLU A 13 1.94 8.19 18.62
N ASN A 14 2.81 7.33 18.08
CA ASN A 14 4.02 7.70 17.36
C ASN A 14 3.91 7.38 15.87
N ALA A 15 4.27 8.35 15.02
CA ALA A 15 4.39 8.12 13.58
C ALA A 15 5.48 7.09 13.29
N ARG A 16 5.20 6.13 12.42
CA ARG A 16 6.14 5.05 12.08
C ARG A 16 6.04 4.65 10.62
N VAL A 17 7.12 4.08 10.09
CA VAL A 17 7.14 3.51 8.75
C VAL A 17 7.06 1.99 8.87
N ALA A 18 5.92 1.41 8.52
CA ALA A 18 5.77 -0.03 8.45
C ALA A 18 6.37 -0.53 7.14
N THR A 19 7.27 -1.51 7.22
CA THR A 19 7.91 -2.12 6.07
C THR A 19 7.37 -3.54 5.91
N ALA A 20 6.67 -3.80 4.80
CA ALA A 20 6.05 -5.09 4.51
C ALA A 20 6.66 -5.70 3.24
N PRO A 21 7.53 -6.72 3.35
CA PRO A 21 8.00 -7.46 2.19
C PRO A 21 6.86 -8.30 1.60
N LEU A 22 6.68 -8.28 0.28
CA LEU A 22 5.64 -9.03 -0.42
C LEU A 22 6.12 -10.41 -0.91
N ASN A 23 7.08 -11.01 -0.20
CA ASN A 23 7.72 -12.27 -0.55
C ASN A 23 6.77 -13.48 -0.51
N PHE A 24 5.62 -13.35 0.15
CA PHE A 24 4.55 -14.36 0.17
C PHE A 24 3.76 -14.43 -1.15
N LEU A 25 3.93 -13.45 -2.06
CA LEU A 25 3.30 -13.48 -3.38
C LEU A 25 3.99 -14.48 -4.30
N GLU A 26 3.23 -14.97 -5.29
CA GLU A 26 3.73 -15.94 -6.25
C GLU A 26 4.83 -15.35 -7.15
N THR A 27 5.93 -16.09 -7.30
CA THR A 27 7.07 -15.66 -8.10
C THR A 27 6.73 -15.71 -9.59
N GLY A 28 7.01 -14.63 -10.32
CA GLY A 28 6.73 -14.53 -11.75
C GLY A 28 5.35 -13.94 -12.09
N LYS A 29 4.47 -13.78 -11.09
CA LYS A 29 3.21 -13.03 -11.24
C LYS A 29 3.39 -11.56 -10.86
N ASN A 30 2.65 -10.69 -11.55
CA ASN A 30 2.53 -9.29 -11.20
C ASN A 30 1.21 -9.06 -10.48
N TYR A 31 1.25 -8.19 -9.49
CA TYR A 31 0.09 -7.82 -8.68
C TYR A 31 -0.07 -6.31 -8.68
N VAL A 32 -1.28 -5.83 -8.44
CA VAL A 32 -1.56 -4.41 -8.21
C VAL A 32 -1.79 -4.23 -6.72
N ALA A 33 -0.91 -3.48 -6.08
CA ALA A 33 -1.10 -3.02 -4.72
C ALA A 33 -1.81 -1.66 -4.75
N THR A 34 -2.98 -1.58 -4.14
CA THR A 34 -3.67 -0.33 -3.84
C THR A 34 -3.40 0.00 -2.37
N LEU A 35 -2.62 1.04 -2.13
CA LEU A 35 -2.29 1.55 -0.81
C LEU A 35 -3.31 2.64 -0.45
N TYR A 36 -3.98 2.44 0.67
CA TYR A 36 -4.87 3.39 1.33
C TYR A 36 -4.10 3.93 2.52
N LEU A 37 -3.51 5.12 2.37
CA LEU A 37 -2.71 5.77 3.39
C LEU A 37 -3.48 6.97 3.94
N ASP A 38 -3.39 7.20 5.25
CA ASP A 38 -3.66 8.52 5.80
C ASP A 38 -2.68 9.54 5.19
N GLY A 39 -3.20 10.71 4.80
CA GLY A 39 -2.40 11.78 4.23
C GLY A 39 -1.34 12.28 5.22
N ASP A 40 -0.17 12.67 4.70
CA ASP A 40 0.95 13.21 5.49
C ASP A 40 0.54 14.48 6.28
N LYS A 41 -0.57 15.15 5.87
CA LYS A 41 -1.18 16.29 6.57
C LYS A 41 -2.52 15.97 7.24
N ALA A 42 -2.91 14.70 7.37
CA ALA A 42 -4.12 14.30 8.06
C ALA A 42 -4.00 14.63 9.55
N HIS A 43 -4.38 15.85 9.92
CA HIS A 43 -4.55 16.29 11.29
C HIS A 43 -6.03 16.15 11.62
N TRP A 44 -6.33 15.36 12.66
CA TRP A 44 -7.68 15.14 13.21
C TRP A 44 -8.48 16.42 13.48
N LYS A 45 -7.80 17.58 13.57
CA LYS A 45 -8.37 18.88 13.91
C LYS A 45 -8.56 19.83 12.71
N ASP A 46 -7.81 19.66 11.62
CA ASP A 46 -7.75 20.64 10.52
C ASP A 46 -8.15 20.05 9.16
N ASN A 47 -7.90 18.75 8.92
CA ASN A 47 -8.20 18.13 7.62
C ASN A 47 -8.50 16.61 7.75
N PRO A 48 -9.66 16.22 8.31
CA PRO A 48 -9.98 14.83 8.66
C PRO A 48 -10.25 13.89 7.46
N MET A 49 -10.22 14.38 6.21
CA MET A 49 -10.55 13.60 4.99
C MET A 49 -9.38 13.49 3.99
N GLU A 50 -8.14 13.80 4.37
CA GLU A 50 -7.01 13.60 3.46
C GLU A 50 -6.56 12.13 3.50
N TYR A 51 -7.16 11.29 2.68
CA TYR A 51 -6.68 9.92 2.42
C TYR A 51 -6.04 9.86 1.03
N GLN A 52 -4.88 9.24 0.94
CA GLN A 52 -4.17 9.03 -0.32
C GLN A 52 -4.33 7.58 -0.76
N ILE A 53 -5.03 7.40 -1.90
CA ILE A 53 -5.12 6.10 -2.56
C ILE A 53 -4.09 6.06 -3.68
N GLN A 54 -3.11 5.17 -3.57
CA GLN A 54 -2.08 5.01 -4.59
C GLN A 54 -2.09 3.58 -5.12
N LYS A 55 -2.04 3.42 -6.44
CA LYS A 55 -2.01 2.12 -7.10
C LYS A 55 -0.68 1.90 -7.79
N PHE A 56 -0.07 0.76 -7.53
CA PHE A 56 1.21 0.39 -8.14
C PHE A 56 1.28 -1.08 -8.50
N VAL A 57 2.04 -1.38 -9.55
CA VAL A 57 2.40 -2.75 -9.89
C VAL A 57 3.51 -3.22 -8.95
N VAL A 58 3.27 -4.33 -8.25
CA VAL A 58 4.19 -4.96 -7.30
C VAL A 58 4.47 -6.40 -7.70
N THR A 59 5.57 -6.93 -7.17
CA THR A 59 6.01 -8.31 -7.37
C THR A 59 6.45 -8.91 -6.03
N THR A 60 6.75 -10.20 -6.00
CA THR A 60 7.31 -10.88 -4.82
C THR A 60 8.59 -10.21 -4.27
N LYS A 61 9.34 -9.49 -5.11
CA LYS A 61 10.56 -8.76 -4.74
C LYS A 61 10.28 -7.36 -4.15
N THR A 62 9.02 -6.92 -4.18
CA THR A 62 8.64 -5.58 -3.76
C THR A 62 8.53 -5.52 -2.23
N ILE A 63 9.08 -4.46 -1.66
CA ILE A 63 8.97 -4.16 -0.23
C ILE A 63 8.16 -2.87 -0.10
N LEU A 64 6.94 -2.97 0.43
CA LEU A 64 6.08 -1.81 0.64
C LEU A 64 6.54 -1.06 1.89
N LYS A 65 6.76 0.25 1.75
CA LYS A 65 6.93 1.17 2.88
C LYS A 65 5.65 1.98 3.05
N LEU A 66 4.94 1.71 4.14
CA LEU A 66 3.72 2.41 4.52
C LEU A 66 4.09 3.42 5.60
N LYS A 67 3.99 4.70 5.29
CA LYS A 67 4.10 5.75 6.31
C LYS A 67 2.77 5.81 7.06
N LEU A 68 2.83 5.66 8.36
CA LEU A 68 1.68 5.76 9.25
C LEU A 68 1.83 7.03 10.08
N ALA A 69 0.81 7.88 10.04
CA ALA A 69 0.71 9.03 10.95
C ALA A 69 0.47 8.55 12.40
N ALA A 70 0.77 9.40 13.37
CA ALA A 70 0.49 9.14 14.78
C ALA A 70 -1.03 8.95 14.99
N GLY A 71 -1.44 7.81 15.56
CA GLY A 71 -2.84 7.43 15.73
C GLY A 71 -3.59 7.08 14.43
N GLY A 72 -2.88 6.93 13.31
CA GLY A 72 -3.45 6.62 12.00
C GLY A 72 -3.31 5.16 11.60
N GLY A 73 -3.62 4.88 10.33
CA GLY A 73 -3.57 3.56 9.75
C GLY A 73 -3.17 3.55 8.27
N ALA A 74 -2.89 2.34 7.78
CA ALA A 74 -2.77 2.07 6.37
C ALA A 74 -3.42 0.74 6.05
N ALA A 75 -4.12 0.68 4.93
CA ALA A 75 -4.57 -0.56 4.34
C ALA A 75 -3.93 -0.73 2.96
N VAL A 76 -3.66 -1.97 2.57
CA VAL A 76 -3.16 -2.29 1.24
C VAL A 76 -3.94 -3.48 0.72
N SER A 77 -4.56 -3.34 -0.44
CA SER A 77 -5.12 -4.48 -1.18
C SER A 77 -4.19 -4.87 -2.31
N ILE A 78 -3.86 -6.14 -2.41
CA ILE A 78 -2.98 -6.69 -3.44
C ILE A 78 -3.81 -7.69 -4.24
N LYS A 79 -3.98 -7.40 -5.53
CA LYS A 79 -4.78 -8.23 -6.43
C LYS A 79 -3.94 -8.65 -7.64
N PRO A 80 -4.20 -9.79 -8.28
CA PRO A 80 -3.51 -10.17 -9.51
C PRO A 80 -3.67 -9.05 -10.55
N ALA A 81 -2.57 -8.65 -11.18
CA ALA A 81 -2.59 -7.53 -12.10
C ALA A 81 -3.28 -7.91 -13.40
N SER A 82 -4.30 -7.13 -13.78
CA SER A 82 -4.91 -7.25 -15.10
C SER A 82 -3.99 -6.66 -16.19
N PRO A 83 -4.07 -7.17 -17.44
CA PRO A 83 -3.26 -6.66 -18.54
C PRO A 83 -3.42 -5.16 -18.79
N ASP A 84 -4.61 -4.60 -18.54
CA ASP A 84 -4.87 -3.16 -18.63
C ASP A 84 -4.17 -2.35 -17.54
N GLU A 85 -4.15 -2.84 -16.30
CA GLU A 85 -3.49 -2.16 -15.19
C GLU A 85 -1.97 -2.22 -15.34
N LEU A 86 -1.42 -3.29 -15.90
CA LEU A 86 0.02 -3.38 -16.19
C LEU A 86 0.51 -2.35 -17.22
N LYS A 87 -0.37 -1.89 -18.11
CA LYS A 87 -0.04 -0.86 -19.11
C LYS A 87 -0.15 0.56 -18.54
N ASN A 88 -1.11 0.79 -17.64
CA ASN A 88 -1.42 2.12 -17.13
C ASN A 88 -0.75 2.45 -15.79
N LEU A 89 -0.45 1.44 -14.97
CA LEU A 89 0.13 1.64 -13.64
C LEU A 89 1.65 1.56 -13.68
N LYS A 90 2.29 2.41 -12.87
CA LYS A 90 3.73 2.38 -12.67
C LYS A 90 4.10 1.25 -11.71
N LYS A 91 5.29 0.67 -11.92
CA LYS A 91 5.88 -0.27 -10.96
C LYS A 91 6.24 0.47 -9.67
N TYR A 92 5.92 -0.14 -8.55
CA TYR A 92 6.30 0.38 -7.25
C TYR A 92 7.82 0.41 -7.14
N SER A 93 8.36 1.56 -6.77
CA SER A 93 9.78 1.76 -6.53
C SER A 93 9.92 2.48 -5.20
N VAL A 94 10.64 1.84 -4.27
CA VAL A 94 11.02 2.48 -3.02
C VAL A 94 12.05 3.56 -3.38
N LYS A 95 11.68 4.83 -3.19
CA LYS A 95 12.67 5.91 -3.03
C LYS A 95 13.15 5.95 -1.58
#